data_AF-A0A2K8XJL7-F1
#
_entry.id   AF-A0A2K8XJL7-F1
#
_cell.length_a   1.000
_cell.length_b   1.000
_cell.length_c   1.000
_cell.angle_alpha   90.00
_cell.angle_beta   90.00
_cell.angle_gamma   90.00
#
_symmetry.space_group_name_H-M   'P 1'
#
loop_
_entity.id
_entity.type
_entity.pdbx_description
1 polymer ?
#
loop_
_entity_poly.entity_id
_entity_poly.type
_entity_poly.pdbx_seq_one_letter_code
_entity_poly.pdbx_strand_id
1 'polypeptide(L)'
;MTVFDQIFYFLFSRYKQSYKQKANTIALFYISALQIALAFLLGCFFAAFLSKLHVDSMSSDKAWTLFVMLAIAIHFKNWISYNGNTRKVMNAKLNKKKSRKFHMSMLIALPFICLGMGLILLQAI
;
A
#
# COMPACT_ATOMS: atom_id res chain seq x y z
N MET A 1 -10.51 1.80 12.17
CA MET A 1 -10.26 0.81 11.10
C MET A 1 -10.19 1.58 9.81
N THR A 2 -9.02 1.56 9.18
CA THR A 2 -8.78 2.23 7.90
C THR A 2 -9.28 1.35 6.74
N VAL A 3 -9.29 1.90 5.51
CA VAL A 3 -9.57 1.11 4.29
C VAL A 3 -8.49 0.02 4.10
N PHE A 4 -7.23 0.34 4.42
CA PHE A 4 -6.12 -0.61 4.37
C PHE A 4 -6.33 -1.80 5.31
N ASP A 5 -6.88 -1.58 6.51
CA ASP A 5 -7.20 -2.66 7.46
C ASP A 5 -8.28 -3.60 6.90
N GLN A 6 -9.26 -3.05 6.18
CA GLN A 6 -10.32 -3.84 5.55
C GLN A 6 -9.77 -4.69 4.39
N ILE A 7 -8.89 -4.11 3.57
CA ILE A 7 -8.22 -4.80 2.47
C ILE A 7 -7.30 -5.90 3.02
N PHE A 8 -6.49 -5.59 4.02
CA PHE A 8 -5.64 -6.56 4.70
C PHE A 8 -6.46 -7.73 5.24
N TYR A 9 -7.56 -7.45 5.95
CA TYR A 9 -8.41 -8.49 6.50
C TYR A 9 -9.07 -9.35 5.42
N PHE A 10 -9.51 -8.75 4.32
CA PHE A 10 -10.10 -9.48 3.20
C PHE A 10 -9.08 -10.45 2.58
N LEU A 11 -7.87 -9.98 2.28
CA LEU A 11 -6.77 -10.81 1.76
C LEU A 11 -6.37 -11.90 2.76
N PHE A 12 -6.21 -11.54 4.03
CA PHE A 12 -5.88 -12.48 5.09
C PHE A 12 -6.93 -13.59 5.17
N SER A 13 -8.22 -13.24 5.21
CA SER A 13 -9.32 -14.21 5.28
C SER A 13 -9.36 -15.13 4.06
N ARG A 14 -9.18 -14.58 2.86
CA ARG A 14 -9.18 -15.33 1.59
C ARG A 14 -8.02 -16.31 1.53
N TYR A 15 -6.80 -15.88 1.85
CA TYR A 15 -5.62 -16.72 1.80
C TYR A 15 -5.48 -17.64 3.02
N LYS A 16 -6.16 -17.35 4.14
CA LYS A 16 -6.16 -18.22 5.32
C LYS A 16 -6.75 -19.60 5.00
N GLN A 17 -7.74 -19.68 4.10
CA GLN A 17 -8.31 -20.95 3.68
C GLN A 17 -7.30 -21.84 2.92
N SER A 18 -6.37 -21.25 2.16
CA SER A 18 -5.41 -22.01 1.35
C SER A 18 -4.01 -22.13 2.00
N TYR A 19 -3.58 -21.15 2.78
CA TYR A 19 -2.16 -21.00 3.17
C TYR A 19 -1.92 -20.85 4.69
N LYS A 20 -2.97 -20.92 5.53
CA LYS A 20 -2.92 -20.86 7.01
C LYS A 20 -1.99 -19.76 7.56
N GLN A 21 -0.75 -20.11 7.93
CA GLN A 21 0.24 -19.20 8.50
C GLN A 21 0.84 -18.23 7.47
N LYS A 22 1.07 -18.67 6.23
CA LYS A 22 1.63 -17.82 5.16
C LYS A 22 0.67 -16.73 4.68
N ALA A 23 -0.64 -16.89 4.94
CA ALA A 23 -1.66 -15.89 4.61
C ALA A 23 -1.37 -14.51 5.22
N ASN A 24 -0.74 -14.49 6.40
CA ASN A 24 -0.36 -13.24 7.06
C ASN A 24 0.73 -12.51 6.29
N THR A 25 1.79 -13.22 5.93
CA THR A 25 2.92 -12.68 5.18
C THR A 25 2.47 -12.16 3.82
N ILE A 26 1.57 -12.88 3.14
CA ILE A 26 1.02 -12.47 1.85
C ILE A 26 0.20 -11.18 2.00
N ALA A 27 -0.71 -11.11 2.98
CA ALA A 27 -1.54 -9.91 3.19
C ALA A 27 -0.69 -8.70 3.60
N LEU A 28 0.34 -8.91 4.42
CA LEU A 28 1.28 -7.87 4.83
C LEU A 28 2.13 -7.39 3.67
N PHE A 29 2.67 -8.30 2.86
CA PHE A 29 3.46 -7.95 1.69
C PHE A 29 2.61 -7.12 0.72
N TYR A 30 1.38 -7.57 0.44
CA TYR A 30 0.47 -6.85 -0.42
C TYR A 30 0.17 -5.44 0.10
N ILE A 31 -0.19 -5.28 1.39
CA ILE A 31 -0.61 -3.97 1.89
C ILE A 31 0.55 -2.96 1.92
N SER A 32 1.75 -3.44 2.23
CA SER A 32 2.97 -2.64 2.14
C SER A 32 3.29 -2.26 0.70
N ALA A 33 3.23 -3.21 -0.24
CA ALA A 33 3.46 -2.93 -1.66
C ALA A 33 2.45 -1.91 -2.21
N LEU A 34 1.16 -2.04 -1.84
CA LEU A 34 0.12 -1.10 -2.24
C LEU A 34 0.37 0.32 -1.70
N GLN A 35 0.71 0.44 -0.41
CA GLN A 35 0.98 1.75 0.19
C GLN A 35 2.25 2.40 -0.40
N ILE A 36 3.28 1.60 -0.68
CA ILE A 36 4.50 2.08 -1.35
C ILE A 36 4.19 2.54 -2.78
N ALA A 37 3.38 1.79 -3.54
CA ALA A 37 2.98 2.17 -4.89
C ALA A 37 2.14 3.46 -4.91
N LEU A 38 1.25 3.65 -3.93
CA LEU A 38 0.50 4.90 -3.76
C LEU A 38 1.42 6.07 -3.39
N ALA A 39 2.38 5.85 -2.48
CA ALA A 39 3.37 6.87 -2.12
C ALA A 39 4.25 7.26 -3.33
N PHE A 40 4.63 6.28 -4.15
CA PHE A 40 5.37 6.50 -5.41
C PHE A 40 4.56 7.36 -6.39
N LEU A 41 3.30 6.98 -6.63
CA LEU A 41 2.40 7.71 -7.51
C LEU A 41 2.22 9.17 -7.06
N LEU A 42 1.96 9.38 -5.76
CA LEU A 42 1.82 10.71 -5.19
C LEU A 42 3.13 11.51 -5.29
N GLY A 43 4.27 10.89 -5.01
CA GLY A 43 5.58 11.50 -5.16
C GLY A 43 5.84 11.98 -6.59
N CYS A 44 5.57 11.13 -7.59
CA CYS A 44 5.68 11.47 -9.00
C CYS A 44 4.69 12.57 -9.42
N PHE A 45 3.45 12.51 -8.92
CA PHE A 45 2.45 13.54 -9.15
C PHE A 45 2.90 14.91 -8.64
N PHE A 46 3.37 14.99 -7.39
CA PHE A 46 3.84 16.25 -6.83
C PHE A 46 5.10 16.75 -7.53
N ALA A 47 6.02 15.87 -7.91
CA ALA A 47 7.21 16.27 -8.67
C ALA A 47 6.84 16.86 -10.04
N ALA A 48 5.94 16.22 -10.79
CA ALA A 48 5.44 16.74 -12.06
C ALA A 48 4.69 18.07 -11.89
N PHE A 49 3.83 18.15 -10.88
CA PHE A 49 3.07 19.36 -10.59
C PHE A 49 3.97 20.54 -10.21
N LEU A 50 4.94 20.33 -9.32
CA LEU A 50 5.88 21.38 -8.89
C LEU A 50 6.81 21.82 -10.02
N SER A 51 7.23 20.89 -10.89
CA SER A 51 7.98 21.22 -12.12
C SER A 51 7.20 22.20 -13.00
N LYS A 52 5.89 21.98 -13.21
CA LYS A 52 5.05 22.92 -13.98
C LYS A 52 4.83 24.27 -13.29
N LEU A 53 4.95 24.32 -11.96
CA LEU A 53 4.86 25.57 -11.20
C LEU A 53 6.17 26.36 -11.15
N HIS A 54 7.24 25.91 -11.81
CA HIS A 54 8.57 26.54 -11.75
C HIS A 54 9.09 26.71 -10.31
N VAL A 55 8.70 25.80 -9.41
CA VAL A 55 9.23 25.78 -8.05
C VAL A 55 10.56 25.06 -8.09
N ASP A 56 11.61 25.69 -7.54
CA ASP A 56 12.91 25.05 -7.32
C ASP A 56 12.73 23.87 -6.35
N SER A 57 12.53 22.69 -6.94
CA SER A 57 12.29 21.46 -6.23
C SER A 57 13.61 20.77 -5.87
N MET A 58 13.53 19.84 -4.92
CA MET A 58 14.68 19.06 -4.46
C MET A 58 15.28 18.22 -5.61
N SER A 59 16.61 18.03 -5.59
CA SER A 59 17.29 17.19 -6.59
C SER A 59 16.79 15.74 -6.63
N SER A 60 16.84 15.13 -7.82
CA SER A 60 16.34 13.76 -8.07
C SER A 60 16.92 12.73 -7.09
N ASP A 61 18.23 12.77 -6.83
CA ASP A 61 18.88 11.80 -5.93
C ASP A 61 18.32 11.85 -4.50
N LYS A 62 18.07 13.07 -4.00
CA LYS A 62 17.49 13.26 -2.66
C LYS A 62 16.03 12.81 -2.63
N ALA A 63 15.29 12.97 -3.73
CA ALA A 63 13.90 12.51 -3.85
C ALA A 63 13.81 10.98 -3.82
N TRP A 64 14.67 10.29 -4.57
CA TRP A 64 14.77 8.84 -4.52
C TRP A 64 15.21 8.33 -3.15
N THR A 65 16.18 9.00 -2.52
CA THR A 65 16.61 8.66 -1.15
C THR A 65 15.45 8.77 -0.15
N LEU A 66 14.69 9.87 -0.20
CA LEU A 66 13.52 10.07 0.65
C LEU A 66 12.44 9.02 0.38
N PHE A 67 12.22 8.67 -0.89
CA PHE A 67 11.26 7.63 -1.28
C PHE A 67 11.65 6.26 -0.72
N VAL A 68 12.92 5.86 -0.79
CA VAL A 68 13.40 4.59 -0.22
C VAL A 68 13.22 4.58 1.30
N MET A 69 13.57 5.66 2.00
CA MET A 69 13.34 5.79 3.44
C MET A 69 11.85 5.68 3.80
N LEU A 70 10.98 6.34 3.02
CA LEU A 70 9.53 6.26 3.20
C LEU A 70 9.00 4.84 2.98
N ALA A 71 9.50 4.13 1.96
CA ALA A 71 9.10 2.77 1.67
C ALA A 71 9.46 1.80 2.81
N ILE A 72 10.66 1.95 3.37
CA ILE A 72 11.10 1.20 4.56
C ILE A 72 10.19 1.54 5.75
N ALA A 73 9.94 2.82 6.02
CA ALA A 73 9.09 3.26 7.12
C ALA A 73 7.66 2.70 7.01
N ILE A 74 7.08 2.70 5.81
CA ILE A 74 5.76 2.11 5.52
C ILE A 74 5.77 0.60 5.83
N HIS A 75 6.78 -0.13 5.36
CA HIS A 75 6.88 -1.55 5.59
C HIS A 75 6.96 -1.89 7.09
N PHE A 76 7.85 -1.21 7.83
CA PHE A 76 8.00 -1.39 9.27
C PHE A 76 6.72 -1.03 10.03
N LYS A 77 6.07 0.09 9.69
CA LYS A 77 4.80 0.50 10.29
C LYS A 77 3.73 -0.59 10.12
N ASN A 78 3.59 -1.15 8.92
CA ASN A 78 2.61 -2.20 8.65
C ASN A 78 2.93 -3.49 9.39
N TRP A 79 4.22 -3.85 9.46
CA TRP A 79 4.66 -5.02 10.21
C TRP A 79 4.29 -4.96 11.69
N ILE A 80 4.51 -3.80 12.34
CA ILE A 80 4.11 -3.58 13.73
C ILE A 80 2.58 -3.56 13.87
N SER A 81 1.89 -2.88 12.94
CA SER A 81 0.44 -2.68 13.00
C SER A 81 -0.36 -3.98 12.84
N TYR A 82 0.11 -4.92 12.01
CA TYR A 82 -0.59 -6.17 11.70
C TYR A 82 -0.11 -7.38 12.52
N ASN A 83 0.32 -7.15 13.77
CA ASN A 83 0.75 -8.18 14.70
C ASN A 83 -0.39 -9.13 15.18
N GLY A 84 -0.04 -10.13 16.01
CA GLY A 84 -1.00 -11.13 16.50
C GLY A 84 -2.22 -10.57 17.25
N ASN A 85 -2.03 -9.56 18.09
CA ASN A 85 -3.08 -9.00 18.94
C ASN A 85 -4.02 -8.09 18.13
N THR A 86 -3.48 -7.21 17.28
CA THR A 86 -4.30 -6.35 16.42
C THR A 86 -5.15 -7.16 15.45
N ARG A 87 -4.64 -8.29 14.95
CA ARG A 87 -5.41 -9.23 14.12
C ARG A 87 -6.59 -9.84 14.85
N LYS A 88 -6.44 -10.27 16.11
CA LYS A 88 -7.56 -10.81 16.91
C LYS A 88 -8.66 -9.78 17.09
N VAL A 89 -8.28 -8.53 17.40
CA VAL A 89 -9.22 -7.40 17.52
C VAL A 89 -9.90 -7.11 16.19
N MET A 90 -9.16 -7.09 15.09
CA MET A 90 -9.69 -6.84 13.74
C MET A 90 -10.66 -7.94 13.29
N ASN A 91 -10.34 -9.21 13.57
CA ASN A 91 -11.20 -10.35 13.29
C ASN A 91 -12.51 -10.26 14.10
N ALA A 92 -12.45 -9.93 15.38
CA ALA A 92 -13.64 -9.74 16.21
C ALA A 92 -14.53 -8.59 15.71
N LYS A 93 -13.93 -7.49 15.24
CA LYS A 93 -14.67 -6.32 14.72
C LYS A 93 -15.29 -6.58 13.35
N LEU A 94 -14.60 -7.29 12.46
CA LEU A 94 -15.05 -7.53 11.08
C LEU A 94 -15.90 -8.80 10.93
N ASN A 95 -15.90 -9.71 11.90
CA ASN A 95 -16.85 -10.83 11.90
C ASN A 95 -18.29 -10.36 12.22
N LYS A 96 -18.43 -9.25 12.96
CA LYS A 96 -19.74 -8.64 13.28
C LYS A 96 -20.31 -7.76 12.16
N LYS A 97 -19.49 -7.34 11.18
CA LYS A 97 -19.93 -6.52 10.04
C LYS A 97 -19.86 -7.37 8.77
N LYS A 98 -20.92 -7.38 7.95
CA LYS A 98 -20.94 -8.07 6.65
C LYS A 98 -19.67 -7.68 5.88
N SER A 99 -18.77 -8.63 5.64
CA SER A 99 -17.46 -8.34 5.08
C SER A 99 -17.62 -7.72 3.69
N ARG A 100 -16.98 -6.57 3.46
CA ARG A 100 -16.99 -5.90 2.17
C ARG A 100 -16.36 -6.85 1.16
N LYS A 101 -17.14 -7.29 0.16
CA LYS A 101 -16.65 -8.15 -0.92
C LYS A 101 -15.83 -7.26 -1.85
N PHE A 102 -14.50 -7.33 -1.73
CA PHE A 102 -13.62 -6.71 -2.71
C PHE A 102 -13.48 -7.63 -3.93
N HIS A 103 -13.42 -7.05 -5.12
CA HIS A 103 -13.09 -7.81 -6.33
C HIS A 103 -11.59 -8.13 -6.32
N MET A 104 -11.25 -9.42 -6.31
CA MET A 104 -9.86 -9.87 -6.18
C MET A 104 -8.98 -9.41 -7.34
N SER A 105 -9.52 -9.44 -8.57
CA SER A 105 -8.83 -8.96 -9.77
C SER A 105 -8.46 -7.48 -9.65
N MET A 106 -9.39 -6.66 -9.16
CA MET A 106 -9.18 -5.22 -8.95
C MET A 106 -8.10 -4.96 -7.89
N LEU A 107 -8.12 -5.71 -6.78
CA LEU A 107 -7.07 -5.61 -5.76
C LEU A 107 -5.69 -5.95 -6.35
N ILE A 108 -5.57 -7.05 -7.08
CA ILE A 108 -4.30 -7.42 -7.71
C ILE A 108 -3.84 -6.35 -8.70
N ALA A 109 -4.74 -5.80 -9.50
CA ALA A 109 -4.41 -4.75 -10.48
C ALA A 109 -3.98 -3.42 -9.84
N LEU A 110 -4.50 -3.09 -8.65
CA LEU A 110 -4.38 -1.75 -8.06
C LEU A 110 -2.92 -1.28 -7.86
N PRO A 111 -1.99 -2.07 -7.28
CA PRO A 111 -0.59 -1.67 -7.20
C PRO A 111 0.05 -1.45 -8.58
N PHE A 112 -0.25 -2.29 -9.56
CA PHE A 112 0.29 -2.16 -10.92
C PHE A 112 -0.22 -0.90 -11.63
N ILE A 113 -1.50 -0.58 -11.45
CA ILE A 113 -2.09 0.67 -11.96
C ILE A 113 -1.37 1.88 -11.34
N CYS A 114 -1.14 1.86 -10.02
CA CYS A 114 -0.43 2.95 -9.34
C CYS A 114 1.01 3.11 -9.85
N LEU A 115 1.73 2.00 -10.03
CA LEU A 115 3.08 2.01 -10.59
C LEU A 115 3.10 2.50 -12.03
N GLY A 116 2.22 2.00 -12.89
CA GLY A 116 2.11 2.42 -14.28
C GLY A 116 1.80 3.91 -14.41
N MET A 117 0.83 4.42 -13.64
CA MET A 117 0.53 5.86 -13.60
C MET A 117 1.71 6.68 -13.07
N GLY A 118 2.41 6.20 -12.04
CA GLY A 118 3.58 6.88 -11.48
C GLY A 118 4.72 6.98 -12.51
N LEU A 119 4.97 5.91 -13.27
CA LEU A 119 5.97 5.90 -14.35
C LEU A 119 5.60 6.87 -15.49
N ILE A 120 4.32 6.93 -15.88
CA ILE A 120 3.85 7.89 -16.89
C ILE A 120 4.08 9.33 -16.42
N LEU A 121 3.77 9.63 -15.15
CA LEU A 121 4.04 10.94 -14.58
C LEU A 121 5.53 11.25 -14.52
N LEU A 122 6.36 10.26 -14.18
CA LEU A 122 7.82 10.41 -14.16
C LEU A 122 8.38 10.79 -15.53
N GLN A 123 7.80 10.29 -16.63
CA GLN A 123 8.18 10.67 -17.99
C GLN A 123 7.76 12.11 -18.36
N ALA A 124 6.80 12.69 -17.63
CA ALA A 124 6.28 14.04 -17.89
C ALA A 124 6.98 15.15 -17.08
N ILE A 125 7.84 14.75 -16.14
CA ILE A 125 8.73 15.63 -15.34
C ILE A 125 9.91 16.04 -16.20
#